data_AF-A0A1V2L3K7-F1
#
_entry.id   AF-A0A1V2L3K7-F1
#
_cell.length_a   1.000
_cell.length_b   1.000
_cell.length_c   1.000
_cell.angle_alpha   90.00
_cell.angle_beta   90.00
_cell.angle_gamma   90.00
#
_symmetry.space_group_name_H-M   'P 1'
#
loop_
_entity.id
_entity.type
_entity.pdbx_description
1 polymer ?
#
loop_
_entity_poly.entity_id
_entity_poly.type
_entity_poly.pdbx_seq_one_letter_code
_entity_poly.pdbx_strand_id
1 'polypeptide(L)'
;MAKQNDQVAQLEKTGEATVVFRSSYDSYISAAWYESKKEHHKVVSTWDYAALHCDCEVRVIRDDPQWMLGMLEETTGNYEGMRNGDKLIEERWKVSDAPTEYINALMKGIVGLEVKVKAFKSKVKANQNKPAKDVSKILKGYEEEIGGPKAAAMREMTAEEHPRADLL
;
A
#
# COMPACT_ATOMS: atom_id res chain seq x y z
N MET A 1 -5.93 -16.58 -5.49
CA MET A 1 -6.52 -15.88 -6.67
C MET A 1 -7.69 -16.69 -7.22
N ALA A 2 -8.74 -16.07 -7.76
CA ALA A 2 -9.85 -16.82 -8.37
C ALA A 2 -9.36 -17.62 -9.59
N LYS A 3 -9.70 -18.91 -9.66
CA LYS A 3 -9.20 -19.85 -10.69
C LYS A 3 -9.61 -19.46 -12.11
N GLN A 4 -10.75 -18.79 -12.27
CA GLN A 4 -11.30 -18.35 -13.56
C GLN A 4 -10.75 -16.99 -14.04
N ASN A 5 -9.85 -16.35 -13.28
CA ASN A 5 -9.26 -15.08 -13.73
C ASN A 5 -8.23 -15.34 -14.83
N ASP A 6 -8.40 -14.69 -15.99
CA ASP A 6 -7.52 -14.84 -17.16
C ASP A 6 -6.04 -14.54 -16.88
N GLN A 7 -5.75 -13.72 -15.87
CA GLN A 7 -4.38 -13.45 -15.43
C GLN A 7 -3.66 -14.71 -14.94
N VAL A 8 -4.37 -15.76 -14.52
CA VAL A 8 -3.73 -17.03 -14.11
C VAL A 8 -2.94 -17.61 -15.28
N ALA A 9 -3.55 -17.71 -16.47
CA ALA A 9 -2.86 -18.22 -17.66
C ALA A 9 -1.71 -17.31 -18.11
N GLN A 10 -1.84 -15.99 -17.90
CA GLN A 10 -0.78 -15.03 -18.21
C GLN A 10 0.42 -15.20 -17.26
N LEU A 11 0.17 -15.39 -15.97
CA LEU A 11 1.20 -15.63 -14.96
C LEU A 11 1.89 -16.98 -15.18
N GLU A 12 1.15 -18.04 -15.55
CA GLU A 12 1.74 -19.35 -15.91
C GLU A 12 2.65 -19.26 -17.14
N LYS A 13 2.29 -18.42 -18.12
CA LYS A 13 3.08 -18.22 -19.33
C LYS A 13 4.32 -17.37 -19.10
N THR A 14 4.21 -16.31 -18.30
CA THR A 14 5.27 -15.31 -18.13
C THR A 14 6.19 -15.63 -16.95
N GLY A 15 5.64 -16.19 -15.87
CA GLY A 15 6.37 -16.44 -14.62
C GLY A 15 6.82 -15.16 -13.89
N GLU A 16 6.35 -13.99 -14.31
CA GLU A 16 6.82 -12.70 -13.82
C GLU A 16 5.66 -11.73 -13.60
N ALA A 17 5.81 -10.87 -12.60
CA ALA A 17 4.87 -9.78 -12.35
C ALA A 17 5.57 -8.62 -11.64
N THR A 18 4.95 -7.45 -11.69
CA THR A 18 5.27 -6.35 -10.77
C THR A 18 4.16 -6.22 -9.74
N VAL A 19 4.50 -6.35 -8.46
CA VAL A 19 3.58 -6.06 -7.35
C VAL A 19 3.79 -4.62 -6.91
N VAL A 20 2.72 -3.82 -6.89
CA VAL A 20 2.76 -2.41 -6.54
C VAL A 20 2.09 -2.17 -5.20
N PHE A 21 2.88 -1.70 -4.22
CA PHE A 21 2.38 -1.21 -2.94
C PHE A 21 2.31 0.32 -2.99
N ARG A 22 1.15 0.87 -2.65
CA ARG A 22 0.93 2.31 -2.57
C ARG A 22 0.76 2.70 -1.10
N SER A 23 1.30 3.86 -0.74
CA SER A 23 0.95 4.47 0.55
C SER A 23 -0.56 4.65 0.66
N SER A 24 -1.12 4.38 1.84
CA SER A 24 -2.52 4.66 2.16
C SER A 24 -2.84 6.16 2.12
N TYR A 25 -1.81 7.00 2.21
CA TYR A 25 -1.93 8.46 2.16
C TYR A 25 -1.11 9.03 1.00
N ASP A 26 -1.78 9.83 0.17
CA ASP A 26 -1.23 10.72 -0.83
C ASP A 26 -1.96 12.07 -0.74
N SER A 27 -1.43 13.14 -1.31
CA SER A 27 -2.13 14.43 -1.25
C SER A 27 -1.91 15.30 -2.47
N TYR A 28 -2.98 15.96 -2.89
CA TYR A 28 -2.89 17.09 -3.79
C TYR A 28 -2.30 18.29 -3.05
N ILE A 29 -1.31 18.93 -3.67
CA ILE A 29 -0.63 20.10 -3.17
C ILE A 29 -1.06 21.27 -4.02
N SER A 30 -1.84 22.15 -3.41
CA SER A 30 -2.33 23.35 -4.07
C SER A 30 -1.19 24.33 -4.33
N ALA A 31 -1.09 24.83 -5.55
CA ALA A 31 -0.20 25.95 -5.88
C ALA A 31 -0.44 27.17 -4.97
N ALA A 32 -1.62 27.28 -4.36
CA ALA A 32 -1.95 28.36 -3.43
C ALA A 32 -1.21 28.29 -2.08
N TRP A 33 -0.70 27.13 -1.69
CA TRP A 33 0.01 26.96 -0.41
C TRP A 33 1.43 27.52 -0.45
N TYR A 34 2.10 27.51 -1.61
CA TYR A 34 3.48 27.99 -1.72
C TYR A 34 3.58 29.48 -1.39
N GLU A 35 4.50 29.84 -0.48
CA GLU A 35 4.78 31.25 -0.18
C GLU A 35 5.36 31.96 -1.41
N SER A 36 6.21 31.27 -2.17
CA SER A 36 6.81 31.75 -3.43
C SER A 36 5.77 32.16 -4.49
N LYS A 37 4.51 31.70 -4.37
CA LYS A 37 3.42 32.16 -5.25
C LYS A 37 3.29 33.69 -5.22
N LYS A 38 3.38 34.31 -4.03
CA LYS A 38 3.22 35.76 -3.85
C LYS A 38 4.36 36.56 -4.49
N GLU A 39 5.54 35.94 -4.63
CA GLU A 39 6.73 36.61 -5.14
C GLU A 39 6.73 36.65 -6.67
N HIS A 40 6.45 35.52 -7.32
CA HIS A 40 6.62 35.42 -8.77
C HIS A 40 5.55 34.59 -9.49
N HIS A 41 4.60 33.97 -8.79
CA HIS A 41 3.55 33.11 -9.38
C HIS A 41 4.05 31.93 -10.24
N LYS A 42 5.35 31.60 -10.19
CA LYS A 42 5.95 30.47 -10.93
C LYS A 42 5.96 29.19 -10.11
N VAL A 43 4.77 28.79 -9.65
CA VAL A 43 4.53 27.55 -8.93
C VAL A 43 3.33 26.84 -9.55
N VAL A 44 3.32 25.52 -9.49
CA VAL A 44 2.25 24.68 -10.03
C VAL A 44 1.81 23.69 -8.98
N SER A 45 0.55 23.28 -9.06
CA SER A 45 0.03 22.24 -8.19
C SER A 45 0.61 20.87 -8.56
N THR A 46 0.62 19.97 -7.61
CA THR A 46 1.20 18.63 -7.78
C THR A 46 0.51 17.61 -6.87
N TRP A 47 0.90 16.35 -6.97
CA TRP A 47 0.60 15.30 -6.00
C TRP A 47 1.88 14.87 -5.30
N ASP A 48 1.78 14.72 -3.99
CA ASP A 48 2.75 14.05 -3.13
C ASP A 48 2.26 12.65 -2.79
N TYR A 49 3.15 11.66 -2.90
CA TYR A 49 2.83 10.25 -2.76
C TYR A 49 4.10 9.42 -2.50
N ALA A 50 3.89 8.21 -1.99
CA ALA A 50 4.90 7.17 -1.92
C ALA A 50 4.39 5.85 -2.54
N ALA A 51 5.27 5.15 -3.26
CA ALA A 51 4.99 3.84 -3.84
C ALA A 51 6.24 2.95 -3.86
N LEU A 52 6.03 1.63 -3.74
CA LEU A 52 7.04 0.59 -3.88
C LEU A 52 6.60 -0.40 -4.96
N HIS A 53 7.43 -0.56 -5.99
CA HIS A 53 7.25 -1.56 -7.03
C HIS A 53 8.23 -2.70 -6.78
N CYS A 54 7.71 -3.91 -6.74
CA CYS A 54 8.49 -5.14 -6.59
C CYS A 54 8.43 -5.91 -7.90
N ASP A 55 9.58 -6.07 -8.57
CA ASP A 55 9.68 -6.99 -9.71
C ASP A 55 9.85 -8.40 -9.16
N CYS A 56 8.98 -9.32 -9.59
CA CYS A 56 8.81 -10.63 -8.95
C CYS A 56 8.83 -11.78 -9.95
N GLU A 57 9.30 -12.94 -9.49
CA GLU A 57 8.94 -14.24 -10.07
C GLU A 57 7.64 -14.71 -9.44
N VAL A 58 6.75 -15.24 -10.25
CA VAL A 58 5.46 -15.75 -9.80
C VAL A 58 5.28 -17.19 -10.24
N ARG A 59 4.94 -18.04 -9.28
CA ARG A 59 4.54 -19.42 -9.53
C ARG A 59 3.08 -19.59 -9.13
N VAL A 60 2.28 -20.04 -10.10
CA VAL A 60 0.90 -20.45 -9.83
C VAL A 60 0.91 -21.86 -9.25
N ILE A 61 0.32 -22.03 -8.07
CA ILE A 61 0.17 -23.31 -7.41
C ILE A 61 -1.23 -23.86 -7.68
N ARG A 62 -1.27 -25.06 -8.27
CA ARG A 62 -2.50 -25.82 -8.52
C ARG A 62 -2.41 -27.17 -7.84
N ASP A 63 -3.57 -27.70 -7.48
CA ASP A 63 -3.75 -29.09 -7.05
C ASP A 63 -2.84 -29.52 -5.88
N ASP A 64 -2.47 -28.56 -5.02
CA ASP A 64 -1.77 -28.79 -3.76
C ASP A 64 -2.64 -28.30 -2.58
N PRO A 65 -3.57 -29.14 -2.08
CA PRO A 65 -4.49 -28.73 -1.02
C PRO A 65 -3.79 -28.37 0.29
N GLN A 66 -2.64 -28.99 0.59
CA GLN A 66 -1.92 -28.75 1.83
C GLN A 66 -1.24 -27.38 1.79
N TRP A 67 -0.55 -27.06 0.69
CA TRP A 67 0.03 -25.72 0.50
C TRP A 67 -1.06 -24.64 0.51
N MET A 68 -2.17 -24.90 -0.19
CA MET A 68 -3.30 -23.97 -0.27
C MET A 68 -3.92 -23.70 1.10
N LEU A 69 -4.14 -24.75 1.90
CA LEU A 69 -4.68 -24.61 3.26
C LEU A 69 -3.72 -23.82 4.15
N GLY A 70 -2.41 -24.13 4.12
CA GLY A 70 -1.41 -23.40 4.90
C GLY A 70 -1.35 -21.91 4.54
N MET A 71 -1.38 -21.58 3.24
CA MET A 71 -1.45 -20.19 2.77
C MET A 71 -2.72 -19.48 3.28
N LEU A 72 -3.87 -20.16 3.26
CA LEU A 72 -5.12 -19.60 3.77
C LEU A 72 -5.05 -19.36 5.28
N GLU A 73 -4.55 -20.34 6.05
CA GLU A 73 -4.39 -20.22 7.50
C GLU A 73 -3.44 -19.07 7.89
N GLU A 74 -2.30 -18.95 7.20
CA GLU A 74 -1.34 -17.85 7.43
C GLU A 74 -1.98 -16.49 7.10
N THR A 75 -2.63 -16.39 5.95
CA THR A 75 -3.29 -15.14 5.52
C THR A 75 -4.41 -14.75 6.49
N THR A 76 -5.28 -15.69 6.86
CA THR A 76 -6.34 -15.47 7.84
C THR A 76 -5.76 -15.07 9.19
N GLY A 77 -4.76 -15.79 9.69
CA GLY A 77 -4.10 -15.49 10.96
C GLY A 77 -3.49 -14.10 11.01
N ASN A 78 -2.84 -13.66 9.92
CA ASN A 78 -2.29 -12.31 9.80
C ASN A 78 -3.38 -11.24 9.90
N TYR A 79 -4.46 -11.35 9.12
CA TYR A 79 -5.51 -10.34 9.11
C TYR A 79 -6.34 -10.33 10.39
N GLU A 80 -6.74 -11.50 10.90
CA GLU A 80 -7.45 -11.61 12.18
C GLU A 80 -6.56 -11.16 13.37
N GLY A 81 -5.24 -11.36 13.25
CA GLY A 81 -4.23 -10.88 14.20
C GLY A 81 -4.16 -9.36 14.29
N MET A 82 -4.37 -8.66 13.17
CA MET A 82 -4.35 -7.19 13.09
C MET A 82 -5.63 -6.53 13.64
N ARG A 83 -6.70 -7.31 13.87
CA ARG A 83 -7.95 -6.83 14.47
C ARG A 83 -7.75 -6.64 15.98
N ASN A 84 -7.32 -5.44 16.38
CA ASN A 84 -7.25 -5.03 17.77
C ASN A 84 -8.37 -4.03 18.06
N GLY A 85 -9.20 -4.31 19.08
CA GLY A 85 -10.22 -3.37 19.56
C GLY A 85 -11.61 -3.45 18.90
N ASP A 86 -11.88 -4.46 18.07
CA ASP A 86 -13.21 -4.69 17.51
C ASP A 86 -14.17 -5.17 18.60
N LYS A 87 -15.02 -4.26 19.11
CA LYS A 87 -16.02 -4.52 20.16
C LYS A 87 -17.07 -5.57 19.79
N LEU A 88 -17.11 -5.98 18.52
CA LEU A 88 -18.12 -6.89 17.96
C LEU A 88 -17.64 -8.34 17.87
N ILE A 89 -16.38 -8.64 18.21
CA ILE A 89 -15.78 -9.97 18.00
C ILE A 89 -15.30 -10.53 19.33
N GLU A 90 -15.92 -11.63 19.77
CA GLU A 90 -15.55 -12.35 20.99
C GLU A 90 -14.37 -13.31 20.77
N GLU A 91 -14.29 -13.95 19.60
CA GLU A 91 -13.21 -14.86 19.21
C GLU A 91 -12.79 -14.62 17.75
N ARG A 92 -11.48 -14.71 17.49
CA ARG A 92 -10.91 -14.57 16.15
C ARG A 92 -11.23 -15.79 15.31
N TRP A 93 -11.73 -15.56 14.10
CA TRP A 93 -12.09 -16.65 13.19
C TRP A 93 -10.84 -17.37 12.67
N LYS A 94 -10.90 -18.70 12.61
CA LYS A 94 -9.86 -19.56 12.01
C LYS A 94 -10.46 -20.30 10.82
N VAL A 95 -9.61 -20.65 9.86
CA VAL A 95 -10.03 -21.45 8.70
C VAL A 95 -10.68 -22.76 9.13
N SER A 96 -10.16 -23.39 10.18
CA SER A 96 -10.69 -24.63 10.77
C SER A 96 -12.06 -24.51 11.43
N ASP A 97 -12.58 -23.30 11.65
CA ASP A 97 -13.93 -23.11 12.23
C ASP A 97 -15.01 -23.44 11.19
N ALA A 98 -14.65 -23.47 9.91
CA ALA A 98 -15.53 -23.94 8.83
C ALA A 98 -15.43 -25.46 8.65
N PRO A 99 -16.51 -26.14 8.22
CA PRO A 99 -16.46 -27.58 7.93
C PRO A 99 -15.44 -27.93 6.84
N THR A 100 -14.66 -28.99 7.04
CA THR A 100 -13.61 -29.44 6.10
C THR A 100 -14.12 -29.62 4.67
N GLU A 101 -15.31 -30.21 4.49
CA GLU A 101 -15.91 -30.39 3.16
C GLU A 101 -16.22 -29.05 2.47
N TYR A 102 -16.63 -28.05 3.25
CA TYR A 102 -16.91 -26.71 2.75
C TYR A 102 -15.63 -26.00 2.30
N ILE A 103 -14.56 -26.07 3.11
CA ILE A 103 -13.24 -25.52 2.77
C ILE A 103 -12.71 -26.18 1.49
N ASN A 104 -12.76 -27.51 1.42
CA ASN A 104 -12.33 -28.28 0.25
C ASN A 104 -13.12 -27.92 -1.02
N ALA A 105 -14.42 -27.66 -0.90
CA ALA A 105 -15.24 -27.22 -2.02
C ALA A 105 -14.82 -25.83 -2.53
N LEU A 106 -14.60 -24.87 -1.63
CA LEU A 106 -14.18 -23.52 -2.00
C LEU A 106 -12.76 -23.46 -2.55
N MET A 107 -11.83 -24.29 -2.04
CA MET A 107 -10.45 -24.35 -2.55
C MET A 107 -10.38 -24.72 -4.03
N LYS A 108 -11.35 -25.47 -4.57
CA LYS A 108 -11.43 -25.80 -6.01
C LYS A 108 -11.63 -24.55 -6.89
N GLY A 109 -12.17 -23.48 -6.32
CA GLY A 109 -12.44 -22.21 -7.00
C GLY A 109 -11.25 -21.24 -7.06
N ILE A 110 -10.13 -21.57 -6.41
CA ILE A 110 -8.96 -20.70 -6.33
C ILE A 110 -7.68 -21.40 -6.79
N VAL A 111 -6.65 -20.60 -7.05
CA VAL A 111 -5.26 -21.02 -7.22
C VAL A 111 -4.37 -20.25 -6.26
N GLY A 112 -3.26 -20.87 -5.88
CA GLY A 112 -2.22 -20.28 -5.07
C GLY A 112 -1.28 -19.42 -5.91
N LEU A 113 -0.73 -18.38 -5.31
CA LEU A 113 0.32 -17.57 -5.90
C LEU A 113 1.50 -17.54 -4.95
N GLU A 114 2.63 -18.09 -5.37
CA GLU A 114 3.91 -17.86 -4.71
C GLU A 114 4.62 -16.74 -5.46
N VAL A 115 4.98 -15.68 -4.73
CA VAL A 115 5.59 -14.47 -5.29
C VAL A 115 6.95 -14.27 -4.65
N LYS A 116 8.01 -14.39 -5.45
CA LYS A 116 9.39 -14.18 -5.02
C LYS A 116 9.90 -12.84 -5.55
N VAL A 117 10.21 -11.91 -4.66
CA VAL A 117 10.71 -10.59 -5.04
C VAL A 117 12.16 -10.71 -5.54
N LYS A 118 12.43 -10.13 -6.72
CA LYS A 118 13.77 -10.03 -7.34
C LYS A 118 14.41 -8.67 -7.12
N ALA A 119 13.62 -7.61 -7.21
CA ALA A 119 14.10 -6.24 -7.10
C ALA A 119 13.02 -5.31 -6.55
N PHE A 120 13.48 -4.24 -5.90
CA PHE A 120 12.65 -3.18 -5.35
C PHE A 120 12.94 -1.87 -6.07
N LYS A 121 11.89 -1.12 -6.41
CA LYS A 121 11.96 0.25 -6.92
C LYS A 121 10.97 1.09 -6.14
N SER A 122 11.46 2.03 -5.34
CA SER A 122 10.62 2.96 -4.59
C SER A 122 10.57 4.33 -5.25
N LYS A 123 9.47 5.05 -5.00
CA LYS A 123 9.37 6.46 -5.34
C LYS A 123 8.65 7.18 -4.21
N VAL A 124 9.32 8.21 -3.69
CA VAL A 124 8.70 9.22 -2.82
C VAL A 124 8.78 10.57 -3.50
N LYS A 125 7.65 11.28 -3.48
CA LYS A 125 7.52 12.66 -3.93
C LYS A 125 6.81 13.43 -2.83
N ALA A 126 7.55 14.33 -2.19
CA ALA A 126 7.11 15.02 -0.99
C ALA A 126 7.68 16.45 -0.96
N ASN A 127 7.59 17.16 -2.10
CA ASN A 127 8.13 18.52 -2.27
C ASN A 127 9.62 18.74 -1.84
N GLN A 128 10.46 17.69 -1.85
CA GLN A 128 11.84 17.72 -1.35
C GLN A 128 12.78 18.74 -2.05
N ASN A 129 12.39 19.25 -3.22
CA ASN A 129 13.17 20.21 -4.01
C ASN A 129 12.67 21.67 -3.83
N LYS A 130 11.78 21.93 -2.87
CA LYS A 130 11.23 23.26 -2.62
C LYS A 130 12.01 23.99 -1.54
N PRO A 131 12.02 25.34 -1.53
CA PRO A 131 12.60 26.09 -0.43
C PRO A 131 11.87 25.83 0.89
N ALA A 132 12.59 25.91 2.02
CA ALA A 132 12.02 25.66 3.35
C ALA A 132 10.75 26.49 3.63
N LYS A 133 10.71 27.77 3.21
CA LYS A 133 9.52 28.64 3.37
C LYS A 133 8.26 28.07 2.71
N ASP A 134 8.40 27.39 1.57
CA ASP A 134 7.29 26.77 0.87
C ASP A 134 6.86 25.48 1.54
N VAL A 135 7.84 24.68 1.98
CA VAL A 135 7.55 23.42 2.68
C VAL A 135 6.86 23.69 4.02
N SER A 136 7.31 24.68 4.81
CA SER A 136 6.60 25.08 6.04
C SER A 136 5.15 25.49 5.79
N LYS A 137 4.83 26.07 4.62
CA LYS A 137 3.44 26.38 4.25
C LYS A 137 2.65 25.16 3.81
N ILE A 138 3.26 24.23 3.07
CA ILE A 138 2.65 22.95 2.72
C ILE A 138 2.30 22.17 3.99
N LEU A 139 3.22 22.11 4.96
CA LEU A 139 3.00 21.45 6.25
C LEU A 139 1.79 22.04 6.99
N LYS A 140 1.62 23.37 6.97
CA LYS A 140 0.43 24.05 7.52
C LYS A 140 -0.83 23.74 6.72
N GLY A 141 -0.75 23.73 5.39
CA GLY A 141 -1.86 23.34 4.51
C GLY A 141 -2.37 21.93 4.82
N TYR A 142 -1.48 20.98 5.12
CA TYR A 142 -1.90 19.66 5.59
C TYR A 142 -2.70 19.73 6.91
N GLU A 143 -2.25 20.49 7.90
CA GLU A 143 -2.95 20.58 9.20
C GLU A 143 -4.30 21.29 9.08
N GLU A 144 -4.32 22.44 8.42
CA GLU A 144 -5.46 23.34 8.43
C GLU A 144 -6.54 22.95 7.40
N GLU A 145 -6.15 22.40 6.25
CA GLU A 145 -7.09 22.10 5.16
C GLU A 145 -7.38 20.60 4.97
N ILE A 146 -6.48 19.70 5.41
CA ILE A 146 -6.71 18.24 5.28
C ILE A 146 -7.10 17.62 6.62
N GLY A 147 -6.30 17.86 7.66
CA GLY A 147 -6.51 17.31 9.00
C GLY A 147 -6.42 15.77 9.11
N GLY A 148 -6.62 15.30 10.34
CA GLY A 148 -6.72 13.88 10.67
C GLY A 148 -5.44 13.06 10.41
N PRO A 149 -5.57 11.72 10.37
CA PRO A 149 -4.45 10.80 10.18
C PRO A 149 -3.68 11.03 8.87
N LYS A 150 -4.39 11.48 7.82
CA LYS A 150 -3.80 11.80 6.53
C LYS A 150 -2.84 12.99 6.64
N ALA A 151 -3.23 14.07 7.30
CA ALA A 151 -2.35 15.22 7.49
C ALA A 151 -1.09 14.84 8.27
N ALA A 152 -1.22 14.06 9.34
CA ALA A 152 -0.10 13.60 10.15
C ALA A 152 0.92 12.80 9.30
N ALA A 153 0.44 11.80 8.56
CA ALA A 153 1.30 10.98 7.71
C ALA A 153 1.97 11.79 6.58
N MET A 154 1.24 12.70 5.93
CA MET A 154 1.81 13.55 4.88
C MET A 154 2.86 14.53 5.41
N ARG A 155 2.69 15.04 6.63
CA ARG A 155 3.69 15.89 7.29
C ARG A 155 4.95 15.13 7.62
N GLU A 156 4.81 13.95 8.23
CA GLU A 156 5.95 13.08 8.57
C GLU A 156 6.78 12.77 7.32
N MET A 157 6.14 12.25 6.26
CA MET A 157 6.81 11.97 5.00
C MET A 157 7.49 13.21 4.39
N THR A 158 6.83 14.37 4.43
CA THR A 158 7.40 15.62 3.88
C THR A 158 8.58 16.12 4.69
N ALA A 159 8.53 15.99 6.01
CA ALA A 159 9.62 16.38 6.90
C ALA A 159 10.83 15.46 6.74
N GLU A 160 10.63 14.14 6.66
CA GLU A 160 11.70 13.16 6.49
C GLU A 160 12.45 13.31 5.16
N GLU A 161 11.72 13.59 4.07
CA GLU A 161 12.28 13.68 2.72
C GLU A 161 12.93 15.03 2.42
N HIS A 162 12.67 16.07 3.23
CA HIS A 162 13.22 17.39 2.97
C HIS A 162 14.68 17.50 3.47
N PRO A 163 15.66 17.87 2.62
CA PRO A 163 17.09 17.88 2.99
C PRO A 163 17.45 18.82 4.16
N ARG A 164 16.56 19.75 4.49
CA ARG A 164 16.69 20.71 5.60
C ARG A 164 15.52 20.59 6.58
N ALA A 165 15.21 19.36 6.99
CA ALA A 165 14.19 19.09 7.99
C ALA A 165 14.44 19.86 9.31
N ASP A 166 15.71 20.19 9.61
CA ASP A 166 16.14 21.01 10.75
C ASP A 166 15.58 22.45 10.77
N LEU A 167 15.10 22.94 9.63
CA LEU A 167 14.60 24.30 9.45
C LEU A 167 13.07 24.39 9.32
N LEU A 168 12.36 23.26 9.40
CA LEU A 168 10.91 23.16 9.18
C LEU A 168 10.15 23.14 10.50
#